data_AF-A0A5R9FYY7-F1
#
_entry.id   AF-A0A5R9FYY7-F1
#
_cell.length_a   1.000
_cell.length_b   1.000
_cell.length_c   1.000
_cell.angle_alpha   90.00
_cell.angle_beta   90.00
_cell.angle_gamma   90.00
#
_symmetry.space_group_name_H-M   'P 1'
#
loop_
_entity.id
_entity.type
_entity.pdbx_description
1 polymer ?
#
loop_
_entity_poly.entity_id
_entity_poly.type
_entity_poly.pdbx_seq_one_letter_code
_entity_poly.pdbx_strand_id
1 'polypeptide(L)'
;MGLVVMFIASWLAIFIFYSFQERLTILENAFVFLVSLTLVINASWIIAEELKLVELTKDGVAYTGFILNRSVGVPMIFVIAMNAVFRAKRVWTALASVAVVLAALVGLNGLGVYFEIAKYEKWNLGYDAISYAALLAIVYGLLRLYRKTVYRRTPS
;
A
#
# COMPACT_ATOMS: atom_id res chain seq x y z
N MET A 1 -10.05 12.95 -15.20
CA MET A 1 -8.99 11.98 -15.58
C MET A 1 -8.38 11.27 -14.38
N GLY A 2 -8.11 11.97 -13.26
CA GLY A 2 -7.53 11.37 -12.05
C GLY A 2 -8.25 10.10 -11.54
N LEU A 3 -9.59 10.10 -11.45
CA LEU A 3 -10.37 8.92 -11.07
C LEU A 3 -10.09 7.71 -11.96
N VAL A 4 -10.10 7.91 -13.30
CA VAL A 4 -9.90 6.82 -14.27
C VAL A 4 -8.53 6.20 -14.08
N VAL A 5 -7.49 7.02 -13.89
CA VAL A 5 -6.13 6.54 -13.66
C VAL A 5 -6.03 5.75 -12.36
N MET A 6 -6.59 6.27 -11.25
CA MET A 6 -6.58 5.58 -9.96
C MET A 6 -7.40 4.29 -9.96
N PHE A 7 -8.50 4.28 -10.71
CA PHE A 7 -9.31 3.10 -10.94
C PHE A 7 -8.54 2.03 -11.71
N ILE A 8 -7.95 2.39 -12.85
CA ILE A 8 -7.14 1.45 -13.64
C ILE A 8 -5.97 0.92 -12.81
N ALA A 9 -5.27 1.78 -12.07
CA ALA A 9 -4.16 1.36 -11.22
C ALA A 9 -4.59 0.38 -10.12
N SER A 10 -5.73 0.64 -9.46
CA SER A 10 -6.24 -0.22 -8.39
C SER A 10 -6.67 -1.59 -8.93
N TRP A 11 -7.32 -1.64 -10.10
CA TRP A 11 -7.71 -2.90 -10.74
C TRP A 11 -6.50 -3.64 -11.29
N LEU A 12 -5.52 -2.93 -11.84
CA LEU A 12 -4.26 -3.52 -12.27
C LEU A 12 -3.55 -4.20 -11.09
N ALA A 13 -3.52 -3.59 -9.91
CA ALA A 13 -2.99 -4.23 -8.71
C ALA A 13 -3.74 -5.54 -8.38
N ILE A 14 -5.06 -5.57 -8.50
CA ILE A 14 -5.85 -6.79 -8.30
C ILE A 14 -5.51 -7.85 -9.36
N PHE A 15 -5.42 -7.50 -10.64
CA PHE A 15 -5.07 -8.44 -11.72
C PHE A 15 -3.64 -8.97 -11.58
N ILE A 16 -2.69 -8.12 -11.19
CA ILE A 16 -1.32 -8.53 -10.89
C ILE A 16 -1.36 -9.54 -9.74
N PHE A 17 -2.07 -9.25 -8.65
CA PHE A 17 -2.19 -10.16 -7.52
C PHE A 17 -2.78 -11.51 -7.94
N TYR A 18 -3.89 -11.51 -8.68
CA TYR A 18 -4.53 -12.74 -9.16
C TYR A 18 -3.61 -13.58 -10.06
N SER A 19 -2.78 -12.93 -10.88
CA SER A 19 -1.82 -13.60 -11.75
C SER A 19 -0.54 -14.00 -11.01
N PHE A 20 -0.33 -13.48 -9.80
CA PHE A 20 0.85 -13.74 -8.98
C PHE A 20 0.68 -15.09 -8.29
N GLN A 21 1.65 -15.97 -8.43
CA GLN A 21 1.64 -17.21 -7.65
C GLN A 21 1.84 -16.88 -6.16
N GLU A 22 0.78 -16.97 -5.37
CA GLU A 22 0.78 -16.56 -3.97
C GLU A 22 1.69 -17.47 -3.11
N ARG A 23 2.43 -16.86 -2.19
CA ARG A 23 3.23 -17.57 -1.17
C ARG A 23 2.54 -17.54 0.19
N LEU A 24 1.75 -16.51 0.43
CA LEU A 24 0.90 -16.39 1.61
C LEU A 24 -0.38 -17.20 1.42
N THR A 25 -0.97 -17.67 2.51
CA THR A 25 -2.31 -18.28 2.47
C THR A 25 -3.40 -17.21 2.30
N ILE A 26 -4.62 -17.62 1.94
CA ILE A 26 -5.77 -16.71 1.83
C ILE A 26 -5.98 -15.91 3.13
N LEU A 27 -5.85 -16.55 4.30
CA LEU A 27 -5.97 -15.89 5.60
C LEU A 27 -4.85 -14.88 5.85
N GLU A 28 -3.62 -15.20 5.46
CA GLU A 28 -2.48 -14.28 5.58
C GLU A 28 -2.62 -13.08 4.63
N ASN A 29 -3.11 -13.29 3.40
CA ASN A 29 -3.41 -12.23 2.45
C ASN A 29 -4.52 -11.31 2.96
N ALA A 30 -5.61 -11.88 3.47
CA ALA A 30 -6.70 -11.11 4.09
C ALA A 30 -6.20 -10.31 5.29
N PHE A 31 -5.36 -10.91 6.14
CA PHE A 31 -4.74 -10.23 7.27
C PHE A 31 -3.90 -9.03 6.81
N VAL A 32 -3.00 -9.24 5.83
CA VAL A 32 -2.19 -8.14 5.27
C VAL A 32 -3.07 -7.05 4.70
N PHE A 33 -4.10 -7.40 3.93
CA PHE A 33 -5.01 -6.43 3.33
C PHE A 33 -5.72 -5.58 4.40
N LEU A 34 -6.32 -6.20 5.41
CA LEU A 34 -7.09 -5.51 6.45
C LEU A 34 -6.20 -4.61 7.33
N VAL A 35 -5.03 -5.10 7.71
CA VAL A 35 -4.05 -4.32 8.47
C VAL A 35 -3.56 -3.14 7.63
N SER A 36 -3.21 -3.38 6.37
CA SER A 36 -2.73 -2.31 5.47
C SER A 36 -3.82 -1.27 5.24
N LEU A 37 -5.06 -1.70 4.99
CA LEU A 37 -6.22 -0.80 4.86
C LEU A 37 -6.37 0.11 6.07
N THR A 38 -6.33 -0.47 7.27
CA THR A 38 -6.46 0.27 8.53
C THR A 38 -5.32 1.29 8.67
N LEU A 39 -4.07 0.85 8.47
CA LEU A 39 -2.91 1.71 8.60
C LEU A 39 -2.91 2.84 7.57
N VAL A 40 -3.23 2.55 6.31
CA VAL A 40 -3.24 3.53 5.22
C VAL A 40 -4.31 4.59 5.45
N ILE A 41 -5.54 4.20 5.82
CA ILE A 41 -6.61 5.16 6.11
C ILE A 41 -6.19 6.12 7.24
N ASN A 42 -5.66 5.57 8.34
CA ASN A 42 -5.24 6.39 9.48
C ASN A 42 -4.04 7.28 9.14
N ALA A 43 -3.03 6.76 8.46
CA ALA A 43 -1.86 7.53 8.06
C ALA A 43 -2.25 8.67 7.10
N SER A 44 -3.09 8.40 6.10
CA SER A 44 -3.59 9.42 5.18
C SER A 44 -4.39 10.50 5.90
N TRP A 45 -5.24 10.12 6.86
CA TRP A 45 -6.01 11.08 7.66
C TRP A 45 -5.09 11.96 8.52
N ILE A 46 -4.11 11.38 9.21
CA ILE A 46 -3.13 12.15 10.00
C ILE A 46 -2.35 13.14 9.12
N ILE A 47 -1.89 12.70 7.95
CA ILE A 47 -1.09 13.53 7.03
C ILE A 47 -1.91 14.69 6.46
N ALA A 48 -3.15 14.42 6.03
CA ALA A 48 -3.99 15.39 5.34
C ALA A 48 -4.77 16.31 6.30
N GLU A 49 -5.45 15.74 7.29
CA GLU A 49 -6.39 16.49 8.13
C GLU A 49 -5.70 17.09 9.36
N GLU A 50 -4.89 16.30 10.07
CA GLU A 50 -4.30 16.74 11.33
C GLU A 50 -3.04 17.58 11.14
N LEU A 51 -2.09 17.04 10.36
CA LEU A 51 -0.81 17.71 10.14
C LEU A 51 -0.88 18.72 8.98
N LYS A 52 -1.94 18.68 8.17
CA LYS A 52 -2.17 19.58 7.01
C LYS A 52 -0.95 19.67 6.09
N LEU A 53 -0.28 18.54 5.88
CA LEU A 53 0.93 18.47 5.06
C LEU A 53 0.59 18.30 3.58
N VAL A 54 -0.59 17.73 3.31
CA VAL A 54 -1.15 17.48 1.98
C VAL A 54 -2.59 17.99 1.96
N GLU A 55 -2.92 18.87 1.01
CA GLU A 55 -4.28 19.31 0.76
C GLU A 55 -4.96 18.35 -0.23
N LEU A 56 -6.14 17.83 0.12
CA LEU A 56 -6.93 16.98 -0.75
C LEU A 56 -7.91 17.81 -1.56
N THR A 57 -8.16 17.38 -2.79
CA THR A 57 -9.16 18.01 -3.65
C THR A 57 -10.57 17.99 -3.03
N LYS A 58 -11.32 19.07 -3.26
CA LYS A 58 -12.75 19.18 -2.91
C LYS A 58 -13.67 18.70 -4.03
N ASP A 59 -13.10 18.41 -5.20
CA ASP A 59 -13.85 17.82 -6.31
C ASP A 59 -14.21 16.37 -5.99
N GLY A 60 -15.51 16.05 -5.98
CA GLY A 60 -15.99 14.74 -5.57
C GLY A 60 -15.47 13.59 -6.45
N VAL A 61 -15.25 13.83 -7.74
CA VAL A 61 -14.77 12.81 -8.68
C VAL A 61 -13.30 12.50 -8.43
N ALA A 62 -12.46 13.53 -8.32
CA ALA A 62 -11.05 13.38 -8.01
C ALA A 62 -10.84 12.81 -6.60
N TYR A 63 -11.64 13.24 -5.61
CA TYR A 63 -11.64 12.71 -4.25
C TYR A 63 -12.01 11.22 -4.21
N THR A 64 -12.95 10.78 -5.04
CA THR A 64 -13.27 9.35 -5.18
C THR A 64 -12.06 8.55 -5.67
N GLY A 65 -11.26 9.12 -6.58
CA GLY A 65 -9.99 8.51 -7.01
C GLY A 65 -9.00 8.33 -5.87
N PHE A 66 -8.89 9.33 -4.99
CA PHE A 66 -8.10 9.22 -3.76
C PHE A 66 -8.62 8.13 -2.81
N ILE A 67 -9.94 8.10 -2.56
CA ILE A 67 -10.57 7.07 -1.72
C ILE A 67 -10.27 5.68 -2.28
N LEU A 68 -10.38 5.51 -3.59
CA LEU A 68 -10.17 4.22 -4.22
C LEU A 68 -8.72 3.75 -4.10
N ASN A 69 -7.77 4.66 -4.35
CA ASN A 69 -6.35 4.33 -4.21
C ASN A 69 -6.01 3.98 -2.75
N ARG A 70 -6.47 4.76 -1.77
CA ARG A 70 -6.16 4.50 -0.34
C ARG A 70 -6.84 3.24 0.21
N SER A 71 -8.04 2.90 -0.28
CA SER A 71 -8.84 1.81 0.28
C SER A 71 -8.69 0.48 -0.46
N VAL A 72 -8.24 0.52 -1.72
CA VAL A 72 -8.09 -0.70 -2.54
C VAL A 72 -6.69 -0.79 -3.12
N GLY A 73 -6.25 0.24 -3.85
CA GLY A 73 -4.96 0.24 -4.56
C GLY A 73 -3.76 -0.04 -3.65
N VAL A 74 -3.51 0.86 -2.68
CA VAL A 74 -2.38 0.74 -1.76
C VAL A 74 -2.43 -0.55 -0.93
N PRO A 75 -3.55 -0.95 -0.29
CA PRO A 75 -3.63 -2.22 0.43
C PRO A 75 -3.33 -3.44 -0.45
N MET A 76 -3.81 -3.48 -1.70
CA MET A 76 -3.50 -4.57 -2.62
C MET A 76 -2.02 -4.59 -3.02
N ILE A 77 -1.42 -3.43 -3.25
CA ILE A 77 0.01 -3.32 -3.53
C ILE A 77 0.84 -3.84 -2.34
N PHE A 78 0.39 -3.59 -1.10
CA PHE A 78 1.03 -4.14 0.10
C PHE A 78 0.92 -5.68 0.17
N VAL A 79 -0.22 -6.25 -0.21
CA VAL A 79 -0.39 -7.71 -0.32
C VAL A 79 0.59 -8.31 -1.33
N ILE A 80 0.73 -7.70 -2.50
CA ILE A 80 1.72 -8.10 -3.51
C ILE A 80 3.13 -8.02 -2.94
N ALA A 81 3.46 -6.92 -2.25
CA ALA A 81 4.77 -6.72 -1.64
C ALA A 81 5.11 -7.83 -0.64
N MET A 82 4.17 -8.18 0.25
CA MET A 82 4.39 -9.24 1.23
C MET A 82 4.55 -10.60 0.56
N ASN A 83 3.74 -10.93 -0.45
CA ASN A 83 3.94 -12.16 -1.22
C ASN A 83 5.32 -12.24 -1.88
N ALA A 84 5.77 -11.15 -2.50
CA ALA A 84 7.09 -11.07 -3.12
C ALA A 84 8.22 -11.23 -2.09
N VAL A 85 8.13 -10.53 -0.96
CA VAL A 85 9.13 -10.59 0.13
C VAL A 85 9.22 -12.00 0.73
N PHE A 86 8.09 -12.66 1.00
CA PHE A 86 8.10 -14.00 1.59
C PHE A 86 8.41 -15.13 0.60
N ARG A 87 8.34 -14.83 -0.70
CA ARG A 87 8.79 -15.71 -1.79
C ARG A 87 10.30 -15.60 -2.04
N ALA A 88 10.89 -14.44 -1.80
CA ALA A 88 12.29 -14.17 -2.05
C ALA A 88 13.21 -15.13 -1.28
N LYS A 89 14.08 -15.84 -1.99
CA LYS A 89 15.07 -16.76 -1.38
C LYS A 89 16.27 -16.03 -0.78
N ARG A 90 16.53 -14.79 -1.22
CA ARG A 90 17.68 -13.97 -0.80
C ARG A 90 17.19 -12.62 -0.29
N VAL A 91 17.89 -12.05 0.71
CA VAL A 91 17.56 -10.74 1.28
C VAL A 91 17.58 -9.64 0.21
N TRP A 92 18.58 -9.62 -0.67
CA TRP A 92 18.66 -8.64 -1.76
C TRP A 92 17.48 -8.69 -2.73
N THR A 93 16.95 -9.88 -3.03
CA THR A 93 15.74 -10.02 -3.86
C THR A 93 14.48 -9.52 -3.15
N ALA A 94 14.41 -9.67 -1.82
CA ALA A 94 13.32 -9.10 -1.03
C ALA A 94 13.41 -7.57 -1.01
N LEU A 95 14.60 -7.01 -0.77
CA LEU A 95 14.84 -5.56 -0.78
C LEU A 95 14.53 -4.94 -2.16
N ALA A 96 14.95 -5.58 -3.25
CA ALA A 96 14.61 -5.14 -4.60
C ALA A 96 13.09 -5.15 -4.84
N SER A 97 12.38 -6.18 -4.36
CA SER A 97 10.92 -6.24 -4.46
C SER A 97 10.23 -5.10 -3.72
N VAL A 98 10.71 -4.79 -2.50
CA VAL A 98 10.22 -3.64 -1.71
C VAL A 98 10.51 -2.33 -2.44
N ALA A 99 11.70 -2.14 -2.99
CA ALA A 99 12.07 -0.94 -3.73
C ALA A 99 11.18 -0.70 -4.95
N VAL A 100 10.88 -1.75 -5.73
CA VAL A 100 9.96 -1.68 -6.87
C VAL A 100 8.56 -1.28 -6.43
N VAL A 101 8.06 -1.88 -5.34
CA VAL A 101 6.75 -1.53 -4.80
C VAL A 101 6.70 -0.09 -4.30
N LEU A 102 7.73 0.37 -3.58
CA LEU A 102 7.82 1.76 -3.13
C LEU A 102 7.84 2.73 -4.31
N ALA A 103 8.60 2.42 -5.36
CA ALA A 103 8.61 3.23 -6.58
C ALA A 103 7.21 3.30 -7.23
N ALA A 104 6.48 2.18 -7.27
CA ALA A 104 5.11 2.16 -7.79
C ALA A 104 4.16 3.02 -6.94
N LEU A 105 4.21 2.91 -5.62
CA LEU A 105 3.37 3.68 -4.69
C LEU A 105 3.65 5.19 -4.77
N VAL A 106 4.92 5.58 -4.78
CA VAL A 106 5.34 6.97 -4.93
C VAL A 106 4.96 7.50 -6.31
N GLY A 107 5.11 6.69 -7.35
CA GLY A 107 4.66 7.02 -8.70
C GLY A 107 3.15 7.26 -8.76
N LEU A 108 2.34 6.44 -8.09
CA LEU A 108 0.90 6.64 -7.99
C LEU A 108 0.55 7.94 -7.25
N ASN A 109 1.21 8.25 -6.14
CA ASN A 109 1.00 9.54 -5.46
C ASN A 109 1.42 10.72 -6.36
N GLY A 110 2.53 10.60 -7.09
CA GLY A 110 2.97 11.60 -8.07
C GLY A 110 1.94 11.83 -9.18
N LEU A 111 1.29 10.77 -9.67
CA LEU A 111 0.15 10.89 -10.58
C LEU A 111 -1.04 11.57 -9.90
N GLY A 112 -1.30 11.26 -8.63
CA GLY A 112 -2.32 11.94 -7.84
C GLY A 112 -2.10 13.45 -7.75
N VAL A 113 -0.85 13.88 -7.54
CA VAL A 113 -0.48 15.29 -7.55
C VAL A 113 -0.62 15.90 -8.95
N TYR A 114 -0.15 15.20 -9.99
CA TYR A 114 -0.27 15.65 -11.38
C TYR A 114 -1.72 15.86 -11.83
N PHE A 115 -2.64 15.00 -11.39
CA PHE A 115 -4.06 15.11 -11.68
C PHE A 115 -4.85 15.96 -10.67
N GLU A 116 -4.17 16.75 -9.84
CA GLU A 116 -4.78 17.66 -8.86
C GLU A 116 -5.73 16.96 -7.87
N ILE A 117 -5.47 15.68 -7.58
CA ILE A 117 -6.17 14.90 -6.56
C ILE A 117 -5.67 15.31 -5.16
N ALA A 118 -4.38 15.58 -5.06
CA ALA A 118 -3.71 16.02 -3.85
C ALA A 118 -2.68 17.11 -4.19
N LYS A 119 -2.43 18.02 -3.26
CA LYS A 119 -1.42 19.07 -3.39
C LYS A 119 -0.51 19.04 -2.16
N TYR A 120 0.80 19.04 -2.39
CA TYR A 120 1.75 19.08 -1.28
C TYR A 120 1.95 20.51 -0.79
N GLU A 121 1.81 20.70 0.53
CA GLU A 121 2.05 21.98 1.20
C GLU A 121 3.41 21.96 1.90
N LYS A 122 3.61 21.01 2.81
CA LYS A 122 4.89 20.76 3.53
C LYS A 122 5.35 19.32 3.39
N TRP A 123 4.92 18.69 2.29
CA TRP A 123 5.18 17.30 1.98
C TRP A 123 5.91 17.17 0.65
N ASN A 124 6.39 15.97 0.32
CA ASN A 124 6.98 15.67 -0.97
C ASN A 124 7.00 14.16 -1.21
N LEU A 125 7.40 13.76 -2.42
CA LEU A 125 7.51 12.36 -2.83
C LEU A 125 8.52 11.56 -1.98
N GLY A 126 9.55 12.20 -1.45
CA GLY A 126 10.50 11.56 -0.54
C GLY A 126 9.86 11.17 0.79
N TYR A 127 9.04 12.06 1.35
CA TYR A 127 8.27 11.74 2.55
C TYR A 127 7.22 10.65 2.30
N ASP A 128 6.60 10.61 1.13
CA ASP A 128 5.75 9.49 0.73
C ASP A 128 6.51 8.15 0.75
N ALA A 129 7.72 8.12 0.18
CA ALA A 129 8.54 6.91 0.17
C ALA A 129 8.86 6.44 1.60
N ILE A 130 9.23 7.36 2.49
CA ILE A 130 9.53 7.07 3.90
C ILE A 130 8.27 6.55 4.62
N SER A 131 7.13 7.22 4.45
CA SER A 131 5.86 6.82 5.06
C SER A 131 5.43 5.44 4.60
N TYR A 132 5.45 5.15 3.30
CA TYR A 132 5.10 3.82 2.79
C TYR A 132 6.10 2.74 3.24
N ALA A 133 7.40 3.05 3.32
CA ALA A 133 8.40 2.13 3.83
C ALA A 133 8.16 1.78 5.30
N ALA A 134 7.83 2.77 6.13
CA ALA A 134 7.48 2.57 7.53
C ALA A 134 6.22 1.70 7.67
N LEU A 135 5.17 1.99 6.90
CA LEU A 135 3.94 1.19 6.90
C LEU A 135 4.20 -0.26 6.46
N LEU A 136 4.98 -0.48 5.39
CA LEU A 136 5.35 -1.83 4.94
C LEU A 136 6.14 -2.59 6.02
N ALA A 137 7.06 -1.91 6.73
CA ALA A 137 7.82 -2.51 7.82
C ALA A 137 6.90 -2.94 8.98
N ILE A 138 5.92 -2.11 9.35
CA ILE A 138 4.91 -2.43 10.37
C ILE A 138 4.10 -3.66 9.94
N VAL A 139 3.57 -3.67 8.72
CA VAL A 139 2.79 -4.78 8.16
C VAL A 139 3.59 -6.07 8.14
N TYR A 140 4.85 -6.01 7.71
CA TYR A 140 5.77 -7.15 7.74
C TYR A 140 5.96 -7.70 9.16
N GLY A 141 6.20 -6.81 10.12
CA GLY A 141 6.34 -7.17 11.54
C GLY A 141 5.09 -7.86 12.08
N LEU A 142 3.91 -7.28 11.83
CA LEU A 142 2.62 -7.82 12.27
C LEU A 142 2.32 -9.18 11.63
N LEU A 143 2.60 -9.36 10.32
CA LEU A 143 2.42 -10.66 9.66
C LEU A 143 3.37 -11.73 10.23
N ARG A 144 4.62 -11.37 10.55
CA ARG A 144 5.54 -12.28 11.25
C ARG A 144 5.02 -12.70 12.61
N LEU A 145 4.46 -11.75 13.38
CA LEU A 145 3.85 -12.05 14.69
C LEU A 145 2.63 -12.96 14.53
N TYR A 146 1.76 -12.67 13.57
CA TYR A 146 0.59 -13.49 13.24
C TYR A 146 0.99 -14.94 12.91
N ARG A 147 2.00 -15.13 12.05
CA ARG A 147 2.52 -16.47 11.76
C ARG A 147 3.04 -17.16 13.01
N LYS A 148 3.82 -16.47 13.83
CA LYS A 148 4.38 -17.04 15.05
C LYS A 148 3.31 -17.49 16.04
N THR A 149 2.18 -16.79 16.14
CA THR A 149 1.10 -17.16 17.06
C THR A 149 0.22 -18.29 16.51
N VAL A 150 -0.08 -18.28 15.21
CA VAL A 150 -0.91 -19.32 14.56
C VAL A 150 -0.16 -20.65 14.48
N TYR A 151 1.08 -20.67 14.00
CA TYR A 151 1.86 -21.91 13.88
C TYR A 151 2.25 -22.53 15.23
N ARG A 152 2.24 -21.77 16.33
CA ARG A 152 2.40 -22.32 17.68
C ARG A 152 1.22 -23.16 18.16
N ARG A 153 0.05 -23.06 17.51
CA ARG A 153 -1.20 -23.76 17.93
C ARG A 153 -1.53 -25.01 17.12
N THR A 154 -0.82 -25.29 16.03
CA THR A 154 -0.97 -26.52 15.24
C THR A 154 0.37 -27.25 15.19
N PRO A 155 0.68 -28.14 16.17
CA PRO A 155 1.73 -29.12 15.98
C PRO A 155 1.32 -30.06 14.84
N SER A 156 2.23 -30.20 13.87
CA SER A 156 2.19 -31.21 12.81
C SER A 156 2.13 -32.62 13.38
#